data_AF-A0AAD7R148-F1
#
_entry.id   AF-A0AAD7R148-F1
#
_cell.length_a   1.000
_cell.length_b   1.000
_cell.length_c   1.000
_cell.angle_alpha   90.00
_cell.angle_beta   90.00
_cell.angle_gamma   90.00
#
_symmetry.space_group_name_H-M   'P 1'
#
loop_
_entity.id
_entity.type
_entity.pdbx_description
1 polymer ?
#
loop_
_entity_poly.entity_id
_entity_poly.type
_entity_poly.pdbx_seq_one_letter_code
_entity_poly.pdbx_strand_id
1 'polypeptide(L)'
;MSQWEEVQKLALRLQEQVASLYTDTFPLEVRELMAAWIETQDWAAGSDCERTAAALYSCLLVELEGHCARQQSLVHRHALKKVTQQLQEKYKARPLHMAAVISSSLREERRIIERGQETQDRSAESDRRRPMDTQLAVVGCVVQ
;
A
#
# COMPACT_ATOMS: atom_id res chain seq x y z
N MET A 1 5.47 -12.30 0.07
CA MET A 1 4.50 -11.33 -0.48
C MET A 1 4.81 -9.99 0.14
N SER A 2 4.76 -8.91 -0.64
CA SER A 2 4.96 -7.55 -0.11
C SER A 2 3.69 -7.07 0.61
N GLN A 3 3.82 -6.12 1.53
CA GLN A 3 2.70 -5.42 2.14
C GLN A 3 1.86 -4.71 1.05
N TRP A 4 2.51 -4.16 0.02
CA TRP A 4 1.80 -3.55 -1.11
C TRP A 4 0.92 -4.54 -1.90
N GLU A 5 1.37 -5.78 -2.09
CA GLU A 5 0.55 -6.84 -2.71
C GLU A 5 -0.72 -7.14 -1.89
N GLU A 6 -0.68 -6.96 -0.56
CA GLU A 6 -1.85 -7.11 0.29
C GLU A 6 -2.80 -5.92 0.15
N VAL A 7 -2.28 -4.69 0.04
CA VAL A 7 -3.08 -3.50 -0.29
C VAL A 7 -3.86 -3.70 -1.60
N GLN A 8 -3.20 -4.23 -2.64
CA GLN A 8 -3.81 -4.47 -3.95
C GLN A 8 -4.96 -5.51 -3.91
N LYS A 9 -5.08 -6.32 -2.86
CA LYS A 9 -6.16 -7.30 -2.68
C LYS A 9 -7.36 -6.75 -1.91
N LEU A 10 -7.24 -5.56 -1.32
CA LEU A 10 -8.31 -4.93 -0.57
C LEU A 10 -9.45 -4.45 -1.48
N ALA A 11 -10.63 -4.22 -0.90
CA ALA A 11 -11.72 -3.54 -1.59
C ALA A 11 -11.32 -2.12 -2.00
N LEU A 12 -11.85 -1.63 -3.14
CA LEU A 12 -11.49 -0.34 -3.73
C LEU A 12 -11.51 0.82 -2.72
N ARG A 13 -12.53 0.91 -1.85
CA ARG A 13 -12.62 1.96 -0.81
C ARG A 13 -11.40 2.01 0.12
N LEU A 14 -10.80 0.86 0.42
CA LEU A 14 -9.64 0.76 1.31
C LEU A 14 -8.36 1.05 0.54
N GLN A 15 -8.29 0.70 -0.75
CA GLN A 15 -7.20 1.13 -1.63
C GLN A 15 -7.17 2.66 -1.78
N GLU A 16 -8.34 3.29 -1.95
CA GLU A 16 -8.47 4.75 -1.95
C GLU A 16 -8.05 5.37 -0.61
N GLN A 17 -8.41 4.72 0.50
CA GLN A 17 -7.95 5.12 1.83
C GLN A 17 -6.42 5.05 1.93
N VAL A 18 -5.77 4.00 1.42
CA VAL A 18 -4.31 3.91 1.36
C VAL A 18 -3.74 5.00 0.46
N ALA A 19 -4.29 5.23 -0.73
CA ALA A 19 -3.84 6.29 -1.64
C ALA A 19 -3.91 7.68 -0.99
N SER A 20 -4.91 7.92 -0.13
CA SER A 20 -5.03 9.19 0.61
C SER A 20 -3.87 9.44 1.58
N LEU A 21 -3.21 8.39 2.11
CA LEU A 21 -2.03 8.52 2.99
C LEU A 21 -0.84 9.17 2.26
N TYR A 22 -0.79 9.01 0.94
CA TYR A 22 0.29 9.46 0.06
C TYR A 22 0.00 10.81 -0.60
N THR A 23 -1.21 11.35 -0.42
CA THR A 23 -1.59 12.65 -0.97
C THR A 23 -0.72 13.74 -0.35
N ASP A 24 0.01 14.48 -1.18
CA ASP A 24 0.91 15.56 -0.78
C ASP A 24 2.01 15.18 0.23
N THR A 25 2.30 13.88 0.44
CA THR A 25 3.35 13.42 1.37
C THR A 25 4.47 12.73 0.60
N PHE A 26 4.31 11.46 0.25
CA PHE A 26 5.29 10.65 -0.47
C PHE A 26 4.68 10.15 -1.78
N PRO A 27 5.40 10.13 -2.91
CA PRO A 27 4.81 9.74 -4.19
C PRO A 27 4.30 8.30 -4.18
N LEU A 28 3.03 8.11 -4.50
CA LEU A 28 2.38 6.78 -4.54
C LEU A 28 3.06 5.86 -5.56
N GLU A 29 3.51 6.43 -6.67
CA GLU A 29 4.23 5.72 -7.74
C GLU A 29 5.56 5.15 -7.24
N VAL A 30 6.26 5.89 -6.37
CA VAL A 30 7.51 5.40 -5.75
C VAL A 30 7.18 4.33 -4.72
N ARG A 31 6.12 4.52 -3.93
CA ARG A 31 5.65 3.52 -2.95
C ARG A 31 5.32 2.18 -3.61
N GLU A 32 4.65 2.19 -4.75
CA GLU A 32 4.29 1.00 -5.53
C GLU A 32 5.52 0.37 -6.18
N LEU A 33 6.29 1.16 -6.94
CA LEU A 33 7.44 0.66 -7.68
C LEU A 33 8.49 0.02 -6.76
N MET A 34 8.76 0.67 -5.62
CA MET A 34 9.81 0.30 -4.67
C MET A 34 9.29 -0.51 -3.48
N ALA A 35 8.07 -1.05 -3.54
CA ALA A 35 7.44 -1.73 -2.41
C ALA A 35 8.37 -2.75 -1.74
N ALA A 36 8.91 -3.68 -2.51
CA ALA A 36 9.80 -4.73 -1.98
C ALA A 36 11.07 -4.17 -1.32
N TRP A 37 11.65 -3.09 -1.85
CA TRP A 37 12.84 -2.49 -1.26
C TRP A 37 12.50 -1.67 -0.01
N ILE A 38 11.49 -0.80 -0.10
CA ILE A 38 11.03 0.07 0.99
C ILE A 38 10.70 -0.78 2.22
N GLU A 39 9.98 -1.89 2.05
CA GLU A 39 9.52 -2.71 3.16
C GLU A 39 10.65 -3.47 3.90
N THR A 40 11.85 -3.54 3.31
CA THR A 40 13.02 -4.18 3.95
C THR A 40 13.84 -3.23 4.83
N GLN A 41 13.56 -1.92 4.79
CA GLN A 41 14.33 -0.92 5.52
C GLN A 41 13.73 -0.62 6.90
N ASP A 42 14.58 -0.25 7.86
CA ASP A 42 14.15 0.22 9.18
C ASP A 42 13.88 1.73 9.20
N TRP A 43 12.70 2.11 8.70
CA TRP A 43 12.25 3.51 8.69
C TRP A 43 11.96 4.07 10.08
N ALA A 44 11.77 3.24 11.11
CA ALA A 44 11.58 3.70 12.48
C ALA A 44 12.92 4.18 13.07
N ALA A 45 13.99 3.41 12.92
CA ALA A 45 15.34 3.88 13.25
C ALA A 45 15.72 5.11 12.41
N GLY A 46 15.29 5.15 11.15
CA GLY A 46 15.43 6.30 10.27
C GLY A 46 14.70 7.55 10.78
N SER A 47 13.53 7.42 11.40
CA SER A 47 12.78 8.58 11.93
C SER A 47 13.36 9.16 13.21
N ASP A 48 14.22 8.40 13.91
CA ASP A 48 14.79 8.79 15.20
C ASP A 48 16.27 9.24 15.09
N CYS A 49 16.93 8.99 13.95
CA CYS A 49 18.36 9.27 13.77
C CYS A 49 18.65 9.91 12.40
N GLU A 50 19.14 11.16 12.42
CA GLU A 50 19.46 11.93 11.21
C GLU A 50 20.45 11.21 10.28
N ARG A 51 21.48 10.56 10.86
CA ARG A 51 22.48 9.81 10.08
C ARG A 51 21.84 8.63 9.35
N THR A 52 20.98 7.88 10.05
CA THR A 52 20.25 6.75 9.46
C THR A 52 19.29 7.25 8.39
N ALA A 53 18.58 8.35 8.64
CA ALA A 53 17.68 8.96 7.67
C ALA A 53 18.41 9.40 6.39
N ALA A 54 19.56 10.07 6.52
CA ALA A 54 20.38 10.49 5.39
C ALA A 54 20.91 9.30 4.58
N ALA A 55 21.31 8.22 5.25
CA ALA A 55 21.72 6.99 4.59
C ALA A 55 20.56 6.35 3.81
N LEU A 56 19.39 6.19 4.45
CA LEU A 56 18.19 5.63 3.81
C LEU A 56 17.72 6.47 2.61
N TYR A 57 17.73 7.80 2.75
CA TYR A 57 17.46 8.72 1.65
C TYR A 57 18.42 8.52 0.48
N SER A 58 19.72 8.43 0.77
CA SER A 58 20.73 8.23 -0.28
C SER A 58 20.56 6.88 -0.99
N CYS A 59 20.30 5.81 -0.22
CA CYS A 59 20.02 4.49 -0.79
C CYS A 59 18.76 4.48 -1.65
N LEU A 60 17.68 5.15 -1.22
CA LEU A 60 16.45 5.27 -2.01
C LEU A 60 16.71 5.92 -3.37
N LEU A 61 17.51 7.00 -3.41
CA LEU A 61 17.86 7.65 -4.68
C LEU A 61 18.66 6.73 -5.60
N VAL A 62 19.65 6.01 -5.06
CA VAL A 62 20.46 5.06 -5.84
C VAL A 62 19.59 3.95 -6.44
N GLU A 63 18.66 3.38 -5.65
CA GLU A 63 17.73 2.37 -6.16
C GLU A 63 16.84 2.95 -7.29
N LEU A 64 16.27 4.14 -7.09
CA LEU A 64 15.46 4.80 -8.12
C LEU A 64 16.25 5.07 -9.41
N GLU A 65 17.50 5.49 -9.30
CA GLU A 65 18.40 5.66 -10.44
C GLU A 65 18.67 4.33 -11.16
N GLY A 66 18.92 3.25 -10.41
CA GLY A 66 19.09 1.90 -10.94
C GLY A 66 17.83 1.38 -11.64
N HIS A 67 16.64 1.69 -11.12
CA HIS A 67 15.38 1.41 -11.81
C HIS A 67 15.24 2.24 -13.09
N CYS A 68 15.53 3.54 -13.05
CA CYS A 68 15.49 4.42 -14.21
C CYS A 68 16.44 3.96 -15.33
N ALA A 69 17.64 3.47 -14.99
CA ALA A 69 18.62 2.97 -15.97
C ALA A 69 18.14 1.70 -16.69
N ARG A 70 17.39 0.83 -15.99
CA ARG A 70 16.85 -0.42 -16.55
C ARG A 70 15.54 -0.22 -17.34
N GLN A 71 14.87 0.93 -17.21
CA GLN A 71 13.64 1.21 -17.95
C GLN A 71 13.89 1.40 -19.45
N GLN A 72 13.29 0.52 -20.26
CA GLN A 72 13.37 0.60 -21.73
C GLN A 72 12.39 1.62 -22.31
N SER A 73 11.25 1.84 -21.64
CA SER A 73 10.24 2.78 -22.11
C SER A 73 10.63 4.22 -21.78
N LEU A 74 10.74 5.06 -22.81
CA LEU A 74 11.09 6.47 -22.66
C LEU A 74 10.11 7.22 -21.75
N VAL A 75 8.81 6.93 -21.88
CA VAL A 75 7.74 7.55 -21.07
C VAL A 75 7.92 7.20 -19.59
N HIS A 76 8.09 5.92 -19.26
CA HIS A 76 8.30 5.48 -17.89
C HIS A 76 9.60 6.03 -17.32
N ARG A 77 10.68 6.03 -18.11
CA ARG A 77 11.96 6.61 -17.70
C ARG A 77 11.84 8.10 -17.40
N HIS A 78 11.12 8.86 -18.22
CA HIS A 78 10.87 10.28 -17.98
C HIS A 78 10.01 10.51 -16.73
N ALA A 79 8.97 9.70 -16.53
CA ALA A 79 8.12 9.75 -15.34
C ALA A 79 8.94 9.48 -14.06
N LEU A 80 9.81 8.46 -14.07
CA LEU A 80 10.70 8.17 -12.95
C LEU A 80 11.67 9.32 -12.66
N LYS A 81 12.27 9.92 -13.70
CA LYS A 81 13.12 11.10 -13.50
C LYS A 81 12.36 12.25 -12.83
N LYS A 82 11.13 12.51 -13.27
CA LYS A 82 10.27 13.56 -12.70
C LYS A 82 9.95 13.28 -11.23
N VAL A 83 9.55 12.06 -10.88
CA VAL A 83 9.19 11.74 -9.48
C VAL A 83 10.42 11.73 -8.57
N THR A 84 11.58 11.27 -9.06
CA THR A 84 12.84 11.35 -8.31
C THR A 84 13.23 12.81 -8.05
N GLN A 85 13.09 13.70 -9.02
CA GLN A 85 13.36 15.13 -8.84
C GLN A 85 12.43 15.75 -7.79
N GLN A 86 11.12 15.46 -7.85
CA GLN A 86 10.16 15.95 -6.85
C GLN A 86 10.49 15.46 -5.44
N LEU A 87 10.91 14.19 -5.31
CA LEU A 87 11.33 13.61 -4.04
C LEU A 87 12.58 14.32 -3.49
N GLN A 88 13.56 14.61 -4.35
CA GLN A 88 14.75 15.37 -3.97
C GLN A 88 14.41 16.79 -3.53
N GLU A 89 13.61 17.53 -4.30
CA GLU A 89 13.19 18.90 -3.97
C GLU A 89 12.50 18.95 -2.59
N LYS A 90 11.70 17.94 -2.26
CA LYS A 90 10.95 17.89 -1.01
C LYS A 90 11.78 17.44 0.19
N TYR A 91 12.62 16.43 0.04
CA TYR A 91 13.21 15.71 1.18
C TYR A 91 14.72 15.87 1.32
N LYS A 92 15.45 16.43 0.34
CA LYS A 92 16.91 16.59 0.40
C LYS A 92 17.40 17.30 1.66
N ALA A 93 16.69 18.34 2.10
CA ALA A 93 17.04 19.10 3.30
C ALA A 93 16.43 18.51 4.59
N ARG A 94 15.54 17.51 4.48
CA ARG A 94 14.80 16.94 5.61
C ARG A 94 14.65 15.40 5.52
N PRO A 95 15.75 14.62 5.45
CA PRO A 95 15.68 13.16 5.37
C PRO A 95 14.92 12.52 6.54
N LEU A 96 15.06 13.07 7.75
CA LEU A 96 14.35 12.58 8.95
C LEU A 96 12.83 12.64 8.77
N HIS A 97 12.34 13.72 8.16
CA HIS A 97 10.91 13.87 7.88
C HIS A 97 10.42 12.83 6.86
N MET A 98 11.23 12.54 5.83
CA MET A 98 10.92 11.48 4.87
C MET A 98 10.77 10.12 5.56
N ALA A 99 11.73 9.76 6.41
CA ALA A 99 11.70 8.49 7.13
C ALA A 99 10.48 8.41 8.06
N ALA A 100 10.14 9.50 8.75
CA ALA A 100 8.93 9.57 9.58
C ALA A 100 7.64 9.40 8.76
N VAL A 101 7.53 10.05 7.60
CA VAL A 101 6.39 9.91 6.69
C VAL A 101 6.25 8.45 6.26
N ILE A 102 7.30 7.84 5.69
CA ILE A 102 7.27 6.45 5.21
C ILE A 102 6.93 5.49 6.36
N SER A 103 7.57 5.64 7.52
CA SER A 103 7.31 4.83 8.72
C SER A 103 5.84 4.91 9.16
N SER A 104 5.27 6.11 9.17
CA SER A 104 3.86 6.33 9.53
C SER A 104 2.90 5.74 8.49
N SER A 105 3.16 5.93 7.20
CA SER A 105 2.34 5.39 6.12
C SER A 105 2.33 3.87 6.12
N LEU A 106 3.50 3.22 6.25
CA LEU A 106 3.59 1.76 6.30
C LEU A 106 2.85 1.17 7.51
N ARG A 107 2.88 1.86 8.65
CA ARG A 107 2.13 1.44 9.84
C ARG A 107 0.62 1.60 9.66
N GLU A 108 0.19 2.68 9.01
CA GLU A 108 -1.24 2.91 8.77
C GLU A 108 -1.80 1.97 7.69
N GLU A 109 -1.02 1.67 6.64
CA GLU A 109 -1.35 0.62 5.67
C GLU A 109 -1.64 -0.72 6.35
N ARG A 110 -0.79 -1.15 7.31
CA ARG A 110 -1.02 -2.40 8.07
C ARG A 110 -2.35 -2.40 8.82
N ARG A 111 -2.69 -1.29 9.47
CA ARG A 111 -3.99 -1.13 10.15
C ARG A 111 -5.16 -1.20 9.18
N ILE A 112 -5.02 -0.64 7.99
CA ILE A 112 -6.07 -0.70 6.95
C ILE A 112 -6.22 -2.14 6.43
N ILE A 113 -5.12 -2.85 6.22
CA ILE A 113 -5.11 -4.27 5.80
C ILE A 113 -5.82 -5.14 6.85
N GLU A 114 -5.43 -5.04 8.12
CA GLU A 114 -6.03 -5.79 9.24
C GLU A 114 -7.56 -5.58 9.30
N ARG A 115 -8.02 -4.33 9.25
CA ARG A 115 -9.45 -3.99 9.23
C ARG A 115 -10.18 -4.54 8.00
N GLY A 116 -9.50 -4.57 6.85
CA GLY A 116 -10.03 -5.12 5.61
C GLY A 116 -10.27 -6.62 5.70
N GLN A 117 -9.30 -7.35 6.25
CA GLN A 117 -9.36 -8.80 6.45
C GLN A 117 -10.47 -9.19 7.45
N GLU A 118 -10.57 -8.49 8.59
CA GLU A 118 -11.64 -8.72 9.58
C GLU A 118 -13.05 -8.57 8.98
N THR A 119 -13.23 -7.61 8.07
CA THR A 119 -14.52 -7.37 7.41
C THR A 119 -14.87 -8.50 6.42
N GLN A 120 -13.87 -9.03 5.71
CA GLN A 120 -14.04 -10.13 4.77
C GLN A 120 -14.36 -11.44 5.50
N ASP A 121 -13.62 -11.75 6.57
CA ASP A 121 -13.83 -12.95 7.37
C ASP A 121 -15.22 -12.99 8.02
N ARG A 122 -15.67 -11.86 8.58
CA ARG A 122 -17.04 -11.74 9.12
C ARG A 122 -18.13 -11.96 8.08
N SER A 123 -17.93 -11.46 6.86
CA SER A 123 -18.89 -11.65 5.77
C SER A 123 -18.94 -13.10 5.31
N ALA A 124 -17.79 -13.79 5.23
CA ALA A 124 -17.70 -15.20 4.88
C ALA A 124 -18.31 -16.12 5.97
N GLU A 125 -18.10 -15.80 7.25
CA GLU A 125 -18.70 -16.50 8.39
C GLU A 125 -20.24 -16.31 8.42
N SER A 126 -20.72 -15.08 8.15
CA SER A 126 -22.16 -14.81 8.06
C SER A 126 -22.84 -15.54 6.90
N ASP A 127 -22.13 -15.75 5.79
CA ASP A 127 -22.68 -16.44 4.62
C ASP A 127 -22.72 -17.96 4.82
N ARG A 128 -21.70 -18.54 5.49
CA ARG A 128 -21.69 -19.95 5.91
C ARG A 128 -22.80 -20.30 6.91
N ARG A 129 -23.27 -19.32 7.69
CA ARG A 129 -24.32 -19.52 8.69
C ARG A 129 -25.74 -19.41 8.16
N ARG A 130 -25.96 -19.14 6.87
CA ARG A 130 -27.32 -19.19 6.28
C ARG A 130 -27.75 -20.66 6.13
N PRO A 131 -28.77 -21.14 6.85
CA PRO A 131 -29.32 -22.46 6.60
C PRO A 131 -30.07 -22.46 5.26
N MET A 132 -29.90 -23.54 4.49
CA MET A 132 -30.67 -23.87 3.28
C MET A 132 -32.12 -24.23 3.65
N ASP A 133 -32.93 -23.25 4.03
CA ASP A 133 -34.39 -23.40 4.06
C ASP A 133 -34.95 -23.04 2.69
N THR A 134 -34.67 -23.90 1.70
CA THR A 134 -35.43 -23.92 0.46
C THR A 134 -35.60 -25.37 0.02
N GLN A 135 -36.42 -26.11 0.79
CA GLN A 135 -37.07 -27.31 0.28
C GLN A 135 -38.59 -27.23 0.51
N LEU A 136 -39.29 -27.17 -0.63
CA LEU A 136 -40.53 -27.87 -0.94
C LEU A 136 -41.71 -27.70 0.03
N ALA A 137 -42.60 -26.76 -0.29
CA ALA A 137 -44.04 -26.97 -0.10
C ALA A 137 -44.66 -27.23 -1.49
N VAL A 138 -44.52 -28.47 -1.97
CA VAL A 138 -45.42 -29.04 -2.98
C VAL A 138 -46.40 -29.93 -2.21
N VAL A 139 -47.67 -29.86 -2.62
CA VAL A 139 -48.77 -30.84 -2.44
C VAL A 139 -49.76 -30.60 -1.29
N GLY A 140 -51.02 -30.42 -1.70
CA GLY A 140 -52.25 -30.54 -0.90
C GLY A 140 -53.37 -29.68 -1.50
N CYS A 141 -53.93 -30.00 -2.67
CA CYS A 141 -55.15 -30.81 -2.83
C CYS A 141 -56.29 -30.41 -1.86
N VAL A 142 -57.40 -29.85 -2.38
CA VAL A 142 -58.73 -30.49 -2.41
C VAL A 142 -59.76 -29.51 -2.98
N VAL A 143 -60.48 -30.03 -3.97
CA VAL A 143 -61.72 -29.54 -4.56
C VAL A 143 -62.84 -29.57 -3.51
N GLN A 144 -63.55 -28.45 -3.31
CA GLN A 144 -65.02 -28.42 -3.16
C GLN A 144 -65.56 -27.00 -3.27
#